data_AF-A0A9E3TY08-F1
#
_entry.id   AF-A0A9E3TY08-F1
#
_cell.length_a   1.000
_cell.length_b   1.000
_cell.length_c   1.000
_cell.angle_alpha   90.00
_cell.angle_beta   90.00
_cell.angle_gamma   90.00
#
_symmetry.space_group_name_H-M   'P 1'
#
loop_
_entity.id
_entity.type
_entity.pdbx_description
1 polymer ?
#
loop_
_entity_poly.entity_id
_entity_poly.type
_entity_poly.pdbx_seq_one_letter_code
_entity_poly.pdbx_strand_id
1 'polypeptide(L)'
;CAIVPKLDSDDAFVVSNGLSVMYGDVDPYWMAMSNIDEALRNYVATGGDINHCAILDNFSWGNCNKEDRLGAAVRACYACLHAARAYGTPFISGKDSLNNEFLTEAGVSIHIPHTLLISAIGKAVGLDALTSSDLKKPGSKLFLVGYTHREFAGSHFEHVTGEKGDEPPRVNPELALKSFRAINAAQDAGIVLSAHDCA
;
A
#
# COMPACT_ATOMS: atom_id res chain seq x y z
N CYS A 1 -5.89 10.92 -0.92
CA CYS A 1 -6.49 12.26 -0.99
C CYS A 1 -5.83 13.07 -2.10
N ALA A 2 -6.54 14.03 -2.70
CA ALA A 2 -6.01 14.92 -3.74
C ALA A 2 -5.95 16.37 -3.23
N ILE A 3 -4.96 17.13 -3.67
CA ILE A 3 -4.69 18.50 -3.26
C ILE A 3 -4.36 19.34 -4.50
N VAL A 4 -4.97 20.52 -4.62
CA VAL A 4 -4.61 21.54 -5.62
C VAL A 4 -3.85 22.65 -4.88
N PRO A 5 -2.50 22.63 -4.89
CA PRO A 5 -1.71 23.48 -4.00
C PRO A 5 -1.66 24.94 -4.44
N LYS A 6 -1.97 25.23 -5.70
CA LYS A 6 -1.97 26.56 -6.28
C LYS A 6 -3.35 26.88 -6.84
N LEU A 7 -3.95 27.96 -6.35
CA LEU A 7 -5.20 28.49 -6.86
C LEU A 7 -5.07 28.78 -8.38
N ASP A 8 -6.10 28.45 -9.15
CA ASP A 8 -6.16 28.62 -10.60
C ASP A 8 -5.13 27.79 -11.40
N SER A 9 -4.62 26.71 -10.82
CA SER A 9 -3.74 25.74 -11.49
C SER A 9 -4.49 24.46 -11.83
N ASP A 10 -4.20 23.89 -13.01
CA ASP A 10 -4.72 22.59 -13.43
C ASP A 10 -3.92 21.40 -12.84
N ASP A 11 -2.93 21.69 -12.00
CA ASP A 11 -2.11 20.69 -11.32
C ASP A 11 -2.75 20.25 -10.00
N ALA A 12 -2.99 18.94 -9.89
CA ALA A 12 -3.31 18.28 -8.62
C ALA A 12 -2.23 17.28 -8.23
N PHE A 13 -2.10 17.07 -6.92
CA PHE A 13 -1.22 16.07 -6.33
C PHE A 13 -2.04 15.11 -5.48
N VAL A 14 -1.70 13.84 -5.55
CA VAL A 14 -2.35 12.79 -4.77
C VAL A 14 -1.38 12.27 -3.71
N VAL A 15 -1.88 12.12 -2.48
CA VAL A 15 -1.18 11.47 -1.37
C VAL A 15 -2.02 10.29 -0.89
N SER A 16 -1.39 9.16 -0.63
CA SER A 16 -2.06 7.95 -0.15
C SER A 16 -1.11 7.10 0.68
N ASN A 17 -1.66 6.09 1.35
CA ASN A 17 -0.89 5.21 2.23
C ASN A 17 -1.31 3.75 2.05
N GLY A 18 -0.42 2.84 2.42
CA GLY A 18 -0.71 1.42 2.58
C GLY A 18 -0.09 0.88 3.86
N LEU A 19 -0.83 0.05 4.56
CA LEU A 19 -0.46 -0.46 5.89
C LEU A 19 -1.27 -1.71 6.27
N SER A 20 -0.64 -2.87 6.19
CA SER A 20 -1.20 -4.17 6.57
C SER A 20 -0.34 -4.88 7.61
N VAL A 21 -0.37 -4.38 8.85
CA VAL A 21 0.53 -4.81 9.96
C VAL A 21 0.47 -6.32 10.22
N MET A 22 -0.73 -6.91 10.18
CA MET A 22 -0.93 -8.32 10.51
C MET A 22 -0.28 -9.28 9.51
N TYR A 23 0.01 -8.84 8.28
CA TYR A 23 0.78 -9.65 7.33
C TYR A 23 2.24 -9.78 7.76
N GLY A 24 2.77 -8.84 8.54
CA GLY A 24 4.14 -8.85 9.04
C GLY A 24 4.42 -9.99 10.02
N ASP A 25 3.39 -10.42 10.76
CA ASP A 25 3.44 -11.57 11.66
C ASP A 25 3.49 -12.90 10.90
N VAL A 26 3.10 -12.91 9.61
CA VAL A 26 3.11 -14.07 8.73
C VAL A 26 4.35 -14.08 7.84
N ASP A 27 4.54 -13.03 7.03
CA ASP A 27 5.72 -12.84 6.19
C ASP A 27 6.02 -11.34 5.96
N PRO A 28 7.11 -10.80 6.55
CA PRO A 28 7.51 -9.40 6.40
C PRO A 28 7.76 -8.96 4.94
N TYR A 29 8.14 -9.89 4.05
CA TYR A 29 8.29 -9.58 2.63
C TYR A 29 6.93 -9.27 1.99
N TRP A 30 5.95 -10.15 2.20
CA TRP A 30 4.62 -9.97 1.60
C TRP A 30 3.83 -8.84 2.27
N MET A 31 4.07 -8.59 3.56
CA MET A 31 3.61 -7.36 4.21
C MET A 31 4.10 -6.11 3.46
N ALA A 32 5.41 -6.00 3.24
CA ALA A 32 5.98 -4.83 2.57
C ALA A 32 5.51 -4.71 1.11
N MET A 33 5.42 -5.82 0.36
CA MET A 33 4.85 -5.82 -1.00
C MET A 33 3.40 -5.30 -1.00
N SER A 34 2.57 -5.82 -0.09
CA SER A 34 1.16 -5.42 0.03
C SER A 34 1.00 -3.96 0.43
N ASN A 35 1.83 -3.45 1.36
CA ASN A 35 1.76 -2.05 1.78
C ASN A 35 2.14 -1.09 0.63
N ILE A 36 3.14 -1.46 -0.19
CA ILE A 36 3.52 -0.66 -1.36
C ILE A 36 2.40 -0.71 -2.42
N ASP A 37 1.87 -1.90 -2.72
CA ASP A 37 0.79 -2.07 -3.68
C ASP A 37 -0.49 -1.33 -3.25
N GLU A 38 -0.89 -1.40 -1.99
CA GLU A 38 -2.03 -0.69 -1.42
C GLU A 38 -1.87 0.84 -1.50
N ALA A 39 -0.67 1.36 -1.19
CA ALA A 39 -0.38 2.78 -1.35
C ALA A 39 -0.54 3.21 -2.82
N LEU A 40 0.00 2.44 -3.77
CA LEU A 40 -0.13 2.74 -5.19
C LEU A 40 -1.55 2.55 -5.72
N ARG A 41 -2.29 1.56 -5.23
CA ARG A 41 -3.71 1.35 -5.55
C ARG A 41 -4.57 2.51 -5.10
N ASN A 42 -4.39 2.98 -3.86
CA ASN A 42 -5.08 4.16 -3.36
C ASN A 42 -4.72 5.42 -4.15
N TYR A 43 -3.45 5.60 -4.47
CA TYR A 43 -2.96 6.70 -5.30
C TYR A 43 -3.67 6.73 -6.67
N VAL A 44 -3.68 5.60 -7.38
CA VAL A 44 -4.31 5.45 -8.69
C VAL A 44 -5.83 5.57 -8.60
N ALA A 45 -6.47 4.93 -7.63
CA ALA A 45 -7.92 5.02 -7.42
C ALA A 45 -8.39 6.45 -7.12
N THR A 46 -7.51 7.32 -6.61
CA THR A 46 -7.81 8.75 -6.42
C THR A 46 -7.62 9.57 -7.71
N GLY A 47 -6.93 9.04 -8.73
CA GLY A 47 -6.60 9.74 -9.98
C GLY A 47 -5.13 10.10 -10.14
N GLY A 48 -4.24 9.57 -9.29
CA GLY A 48 -2.79 9.76 -9.39
C GLY A 48 -2.20 9.07 -10.63
N ASP A 49 -1.32 9.76 -11.36
CA ASP A 49 -0.59 9.17 -12.50
C ASP A 49 0.53 8.26 -12.00
N ILE A 50 0.40 6.96 -12.24
CA ILE A 50 1.35 5.94 -11.78
C ILE A 50 2.76 6.17 -12.34
N ASN A 51 2.91 6.80 -13.51
CA ASN A 51 4.21 7.10 -14.10
C ASN A 51 4.85 8.37 -13.52
N HIS A 52 4.13 9.09 -12.65
CA HIS A 52 4.62 10.29 -11.96
C HIS A 52 4.38 10.20 -10.45
N CYS A 53 4.71 9.03 -9.89
CA CYS A 53 4.59 8.70 -8.47
C CYS A 53 5.97 8.47 -7.84
N ALA A 54 6.10 8.83 -6.57
CA ALA A 54 7.21 8.48 -5.70
C ALA A 54 6.66 7.94 -4.37
N ILE A 55 7.45 7.11 -3.68
CA ILE A 55 7.07 6.49 -2.42
C ILE A 55 8.03 6.83 -1.30
N LEU A 56 7.57 6.64 -0.07
CA LEU A 56 8.32 6.84 1.16
C LEU A 56 8.08 5.66 2.10
N ASP A 57 9.12 5.24 2.81
CA ASP A 57 9.07 4.17 3.81
C ASP A 57 9.18 4.71 5.24
N ASN A 58 8.31 4.25 6.13
CA ASN A 58 8.41 4.52 7.56
C ASN A 58 8.42 3.18 8.31
N PHE A 59 9.62 2.73 8.67
CA PHE A 59 9.84 1.53 9.47
C PHE A 59 9.58 1.82 10.95
N SER A 60 8.75 0.99 11.58
CA SER A 60 8.63 0.91 13.03
C SER A 60 8.90 -0.53 13.46
N TRP A 61 10.03 -0.72 14.14
CA TRP A 61 10.61 -2.03 14.36
C TRP A 61 11.09 -2.24 15.79
N GLY A 62 11.25 -3.50 16.18
CA GLY A 62 11.87 -3.90 17.45
C GLY A 62 13.39 -3.72 17.46
N ASN A 63 14.05 -4.39 18.39
CA ASN A 63 15.50 -4.38 18.57
C ASN A 63 16.19 -5.24 17.50
N CYS A 64 16.82 -4.58 16.51
CA CYS A 64 17.53 -5.23 15.41
C CYS A 64 18.86 -5.91 15.82
N ASN A 65 19.24 -5.92 17.10
CA ASN A 65 20.32 -6.80 17.57
C ASN A 65 19.85 -8.24 17.74
N LYS A 66 18.53 -8.52 17.72
CA LYS A 66 17.99 -9.87 17.75
C LYS A 66 17.78 -10.35 16.30
N GLU A 67 18.26 -11.55 16.00
CA GLU A 67 18.33 -12.08 14.62
C GLU A 67 16.95 -12.19 13.94
N ASP A 68 15.93 -12.60 14.69
CA ASP A 68 14.54 -12.69 14.25
C ASP A 68 14.04 -11.35 13.69
N ARG A 69 14.28 -10.27 14.44
CA ARG A 69 13.85 -8.91 14.09
C ARG A 69 14.66 -8.34 12.95
N LEU A 70 15.99 -8.50 12.97
CA LEU A 70 16.84 -8.05 11.88
C LEU A 70 16.50 -8.78 10.57
N GLY A 71 16.32 -10.10 10.62
CA GLY A 71 15.96 -10.91 9.46
C GLY A 71 14.63 -10.49 8.85
N ALA A 72 13.63 -10.19 9.69
CA ALA A 72 12.36 -9.66 9.26
C ALA A 72 12.49 -8.28 8.58
N ALA A 73 13.32 -7.37 9.12
CA ALA A 73 13.57 -6.07 8.51
C ALA A 73 14.25 -6.20 7.14
N VAL A 74 15.24 -7.10 7.04
CA VAL A 74 15.92 -7.40 5.77
C VAL A 74 14.95 -7.94 4.72
N ARG A 75 14.01 -8.83 5.10
CA ARG A 75 12.95 -9.30 4.19
C ARG A 75 12.08 -8.16 3.68
N ALA A 76 11.67 -7.23 4.53
CA ALA A 76 10.90 -6.06 4.13
C ALA A 76 11.70 -5.16 3.16
N CYS A 77 12.99 -4.96 3.39
CA CYS A 77 13.86 -4.22 2.47
C CYS A 77 13.98 -4.88 1.08
N TYR A 78 14.02 -6.22 1.01
CA TYR A 78 13.99 -6.93 -0.27
C TYR A 78 12.69 -6.70 -1.04
N ALA A 79 11.55 -6.69 -0.35
CA ALA A 79 10.27 -6.35 -0.96
C ALA A 79 10.26 -4.91 -1.47
N CYS A 80 10.77 -3.94 -0.71
CA CYS A 80 10.92 -2.56 -1.17
C CYS A 80 11.75 -2.47 -2.47
N LEU A 81 12.89 -3.17 -2.53
CA LEU A 81 13.72 -3.21 -3.73
C LEU A 81 12.98 -3.79 -4.93
N HIS A 82 12.28 -4.91 -4.74
CA HIS A 82 11.57 -5.60 -5.82
C HIS A 82 10.37 -4.77 -6.32
N ALA A 83 9.58 -4.22 -5.41
CA ALA A 83 8.43 -3.37 -5.75
C ALA A 83 8.87 -2.09 -6.47
N ALA A 84 9.87 -1.36 -5.95
CA ALA A 84 10.36 -0.13 -6.59
C ALA A 84 10.84 -0.38 -8.03
N ARG A 85 11.54 -1.50 -8.26
CA ARG A 85 11.98 -1.89 -9.61
C ARG A 85 10.82 -2.30 -10.51
N ALA A 86 9.86 -3.08 -9.98
CA ALA A 86 8.76 -3.61 -10.77
C ALA A 86 7.76 -2.51 -11.16
N TYR A 87 7.42 -1.60 -10.25
CA TYR A 87 6.53 -0.48 -10.52
C TYR A 87 7.21 0.70 -11.21
N GLY A 88 8.54 0.80 -11.13
CA GLY A 88 9.28 1.97 -11.61
C GLY A 88 9.10 3.19 -10.71
N THR A 89 8.78 2.97 -9.43
CA THR A 89 8.44 4.02 -8.46
C THR A 89 9.57 4.18 -7.44
N PRO A 90 10.26 5.33 -7.40
CA PRO A 90 11.41 5.52 -6.52
C PRO A 90 11.00 5.81 -5.07
N PHE A 91 11.80 5.33 -4.13
CA PHE A 91 11.80 5.84 -2.76
C PHE A 91 12.58 7.17 -2.72
N ILE A 92 11.93 8.25 -2.28
CA ILE A 92 12.54 9.59 -2.26
C ILE A 92 12.87 10.10 -0.86
N SER A 93 12.34 9.44 0.17
CA SER A 93 12.53 9.77 1.57
C SER A 93 12.06 8.59 2.42
N GLY A 94 12.48 8.54 3.68
CA GLY A 94 12.05 7.53 4.62
C GLY A 94 12.50 7.82 6.05
N LYS A 95 12.07 6.97 6.99
CA LYS A 95 12.47 7.01 8.40
C LYS A 95 12.44 5.61 9.00
N ASP A 96 13.35 5.36 9.92
CA ASP A 96 13.28 4.24 10.85
C ASP A 96 13.06 4.69 12.30
N SER A 97 12.22 3.93 13.00
CA SER A 97 12.08 3.94 14.45
C SER A 97 12.40 2.52 14.93
N LEU A 98 13.55 2.33 15.55
CA LEU A 98 14.04 1.02 16.01
C LEU A 98 13.97 0.93 17.54
N ASN A 99 14.05 -0.31 18.06
CA ASN A 99 13.97 -0.60 19.49
C ASN A 99 12.59 -0.27 20.11
N ASN A 100 11.52 -0.38 19.33
CA ASN A 100 10.15 -0.27 19.84
C ASN A 100 9.76 -1.54 20.62
N GLU A 101 10.35 -1.67 21.81
CA GLU A 101 10.13 -2.80 22.73
C GLU A 101 10.06 -2.31 24.17
N PHE A 102 9.35 -3.08 24.98
CA PHE A 102 9.24 -2.91 26.42
C PHE A 102 9.83 -4.15 27.11
N LEU A 103 10.77 -3.94 28.04
CA LEU A 103 11.26 -5.00 28.92
C LEU A 103 10.44 -4.99 30.21
N THR A 104 9.68 -6.05 30.44
CA THR A 104 8.92 -6.24 31.68
C THR A 104 9.85 -6.49 32.87
N GLU A 105 9.36 -6.27 34.09
CA GLU A 105 10.09 -6.61 35.33
C GLU A 105 10.46 -8.09 35.42
N ALA A 106 9.68 -8.96 34.77
CA ALA A 106 9.94 -10.40 34.67
C ALA A 106 11.06 -10.76 33.66
N GLY A 107 11.67 -9.77 33.01
CA GLY A 107 12.71 -9.98 32.00
C GLY A 107 12.19 -10.38 30.62
N VAL A 108 10.87 -10.35 30.39
CA VAL A 108 10.25 -10.63 29.10
C VAL A 108 10.25 -9.37 28.25
N SER A 109 10.78 -9.47 27.04
CA SER A 109 10.76 -8.41 26.01
C SER A 109 9.49 -8.52 25.17
N ILE A 110 8.70 -7.45 25.13
CA ILE A 110 7.49 -7.29 24.32
C ILE A 110 7.80 -6.26 23.25
N HIS A 111 7.68 -6.60 21.98
CA HIS A 111 7.91 -5.67 20.86
C HIS A 111 6.61 -5.38 20.13
N ILE A 112 6.58 -4.25 19.44
CA ILE A 112 5.50 -3.97 18.49
C ILE A 112 5.54 -4.98 17.33
N PRO A 113 4.41 -5.21 16.64
CA PRO A 113 4.42 -5.90 15.36
C PRO A 113 5.36 -5.22 14.37
N HIS A 114 5.95 -6.02 13.49
CA HIS A 114 6.69 -5.54 12.34
C HIS A 114 5.82 -4.61 11.51
N THR A 115 6.17 -3.32 11.48
CA THR A 115 5.31 -2.28 10.91
C THR A 115 6.09 -1.47 9.88
N LEU A 116 5.54 -1.40 8.67
CA LEU A 116 6.07 -0.58 7.59
C LEU A 116 4.92 0.23 6.98
N LEU A 117 4.88 1.52 7.25
CA LEU A 117 3.94 2.42 6.57
C LEU A 117 4.57 2.88 5.25
N ILE A 118 3.86 2.70 4.15
CA ILE A 118 4.24 3.26 2.86
C ILE A 118 3.33 4.43 2.55
N SER A 119 3.93 5.56 2.17
CA SER A 119 3.20 6.70 1.63
C SER A 119 3.55 6.87 0.15
N ALA A 120 2.56 7.08 -0.69
CA ALA A 120 2.73 7.41 -2.10
C ALA A 120 2.31 8.86 -2.37
N ILE A 121 3.11 9.58 -3.15
CA ILE A 121 2.88 10.96 -3.54
C ILE A 121 3.25 11.20 -5.00
N GLY A 122 2.48 12.02 -5.70
CA GLY A 122 2.75 12.34 -7.10
C GLY A 122 1.68 13.21 -7.72
N LYS A 123 1.78 13.44 -9.03
CA LYS A 123 0.80 14.26 -9.76
C LYS A 123 -0.42 13.43 -10.16
N ALA A 124 -1.59 14.05 -10.12
CA ALA A 124 -2.77 13.49 -10.77
C ALA A 124 -2.57 13.42 -12.29
N VAL A 125 -3.30 12.51 -12.94
CA VAL A 125 -3.43 12.48 -14.41
C VAL A 125 -3.99 13.82 -14.91
N GLY A 126 -4.97 14.37 -14.19
CA GLY A 126 -5.56 15.69 -14.41
C GLY A 126 -6.64 15.95 -13.37
N LEU A 127 -7.16 17.18 -13.30
CA LEU A 127 -8.23 17.53 -12.36
C LEU A 127 -9.51 16.72 -12.60
N ASP A 128 -9.89 16.53 -13.87
CA ASP A 128 -11.10 15.80 -14.25
C ASP A 128 -10.98 14.27 -14.06
N ALA A 129 -9.74 13.77 -13.88
CA ALA A 129 -9.45 12.37 -13.62
C ALA A 129 -9.56 12.00 -12.12
N LEU A 130 -9.72 13.00 -11.24
CA LEU A 130 -9.83 12.77 -9.81
C LEU A 130 -11.16 12.10 -9.45
N THR A 131 -11.07 11.02 -8.68
CA THR A 131 -12.23 10.23 -8.27
C THR A 131 -12.31 10.08 -6.76
N SER A 132 -13.54 9.96 -6.26
CA SER A 132 -13.84 9.54 -4.89
C SER A 132 -14.58 8.20 -4.89
N SER A 133 -14.74 7.61 -3.71
CA SER A 133 -15.22 6.24 -3.56
C SER A 133 -16.74 6.07 -3.57
N ASP A 134 -17.49 7.14 -3.33
CA ASP A 134 -18.95 7.10 -3.32
C ASP A 134 -19.53 6.94 -4.73
N LEU A 135 -20.58 6.11 -4.84
CA LEU A 135 -21.27 5.85 -6.10
C LEU A 135 -21.99 7.12 -6.59
N LYS A 136 -21.75 7.51 -7.85
CA LYS A 136 -22.22 8.80 -8.38
C LYS A 136 -23.57 8.78 -9.08
N LYS A 137 -23.93 7.67 -9.73
CA LYS A 137 -25.07 7.64 -10.66
C LYS A 137 -25.77 6.27 -10.73
N PRO A 138 -27.10 6.20 -10.54
CA PRO A 138 -27.88 4.98 -10.78
C PRO A 138 -27.74 4.46 -12.21
N GLY A 139 -27.77 3.13 -12.37
CA GLY A 139 -27.60 2.47 -13.67
C GLY A 139 -26.15 2.39 -14.17
N SER A 140 -25.18 2.86 -13.38
CA SER A 140 -23.76 2.66 -13.65
C SER A 140 -23.38 1.19 -13.51
N LYS A 141 -22.33 0.77 -14.23
CA LYS A 141 -21.75 -0.57 -14.11
C LYS A 141 -20.67 -0.56 -13.04
N LEU A 142 -20.68 -1.57 -12.16
CA LEU A 142 -19.65 -1.78 -11.15
C LEU A 142 -18.71 -2.89 -11.62
N PHE A 143 -17.40 -2.67 -11.51
CA PHE A 143 -16.37 -3.61 -11.90
C PHE A 143 -15.44 -3.89 -10.74
N LEU A 144 -15.04 -5.15 -10.58
CA LEU A 144 -13.91 -5.55 -9.75
C LEU A 144 -12.71 -5.76 -10.69
N VAL A 145 -11.59 -5.09 -10.41
CA VAL A 145 -10.36 -5.20 -11.20
C VAL A 145 -9.34 -6.01 -10.42
N GLY A 146 -8.82 -7.07 -11.05
CA GLY A 146 -7.84 -7.98 -10.44
C GLY A 146 -8.44 -9.32 -10.04
N TYR A 147 -7.65 -10.09 -9.28
CA TYR A 147 -8.00 -11.43 -8.81
C TYR A 147 -7.81 -11.53 -7.31
N THR A 148 -8.60 -12.37 -6.67
CA THR A 148 -8.44 -12.75 -5.27
C THR A 148 -8.20 -14.26 -5.18
N HIS A 149 -7.42 -14.66 -4.19
CA HIS A 149 -7.12 -16.06 -3.89
C HIS A 149 -7.49 -16.36 -2.43
N ARG A 150 -7.38 -17.63 -2.03
CA ARG A 150 -7.65 -18.06 -0.65
C ARG A 150 -6.45 -17.76 0.27
N GLU A 151 -6.08 -16.50 0.34
CA GLU A 151 -4.90 -15.97 1.03
C GLU A 151 -5.32 -15.19 2.28
N PHE A 152 -5.86 -15.91 3.27
CA PHE A 152 -6.51 -15.28 4.43
C PHE A 152 -5.57 -15.01 5.61
N ALA A 153 -4.29 -15.40 5.54
CA ALA A 153 -3.39 -15.28 6.70
C ALA A 153 -3.15 -13.81 7.05
N GLY A 154 -3.43 -13.43 8.29
CA GLY A 154 -3.32 -12.05 8.77
C GLY A 154 -4.43 -11.12 8.26
N SER A 155 -5.50 -11.67 7.66
CA SER A 155 -6.66 -10.88 7.22
C SER A 155 -7.54 -10.43 8.39
N HIS A 156 -8.39 -9.42 8.16
CA HIS A 156 -9.42 -9.05 9.15
C HIS A 156 -10.43 -10.18 9.38
N PHE A 157 -10.68 -11.02 8.38
CA PHE A 157 -11.53 -12.21 8.53
C PHE A 157 -10.96 -13.19 9.56
N GLU A 158 -9.67 -13.51 9.48
CA GLU A 158 -9.00 -14.35 10.48
C GLU A 158 -9.07 -13.71 11.88
N HIS A 159 -8.87 -12.39 11.98
CA HIS A 159 -8.94 -11.69 13.27
C HIS A 159 -10.32 -11.81 13.94
N VAL A 160 -11.40 -11.73 13.17
CA VAL A 160 -12.78 -11.75 13.69
C VAL A 160 -13.28 -13.18 13.93
N THR A 161 -12.92 -14.14 13.08
CA THR A 161 -13.46 -15.51 13.11
C THR A 161 -12.56 -16.51 13.82
N GLY A 162 -11.25 -16.24 13.90
CA GLY A 162 -10.23 -17.19 14.33
C GLY A 162 -9.93 -18.29 13.30
N GLU A 163 -10.58 -18.28 12.12
CA GLU A 163 -10.27 -19.20 11.04
C GLU A 163 -8.95 -18.79 10.38
N LYS A 164 -7.92 -19.61 10.60
CA LYS A 164 -6.56 -19.33 10.12
C LYS A 164 -6.43 -19.55 8.62
N GLY A 165 -5.81 -18.59 7.93
CA GLY A 165 -5.30 -18.78 6.59
C GLY A 165 -3.89 -19.37 6.59
N ASP A 166 -3.48 -19.94 5.45
CA ASP A 166 -2.14 -20.52 5.29
C ASP A 166 -1.10 -19.47 4.86
N GLU A 167 -1.48 -18.57 3.95
CA GLU A 167 -0.58 -17.59 3.33
C GLU A 167 -1.23 -16.20 3.27
N PRO A 168 -0.44 -15.11 3.39
CA PRO A 168 -0.95 -13.75 3.21
C PRO A 168 -1.08 -13.44 1.70
N PRO A 169 -1.83 -12.39 1.31
CA PRO A 169 -1.98 -12.02 -0.10
C PRO A 169 -0.63 -11.81 -0.79
N ARG A 170 -0.44 -12.44 -1.97
CA ARG A 170 0.79 -12.31 -2.76
C ARG A 170 0.60 -11.38 -3.94
N VAL A 171 1.24 -10.22 -3.87
CA VAL A 171 1.20 -9.21 -4.94
C VAL A 171 1.90 -9.73 -6.20
N ASN A 172 1.19 -9.68 -7.34
CA ASN A 172 1.80 -9.77 -8.67
C ASN A 172 2.02 -8.36 -9.24
N PRO A 173 3.25 -7.80 -9.15
CA PRO A 173 3.49 -6.41 -9.49
C PRO A 173 3.35 -6.11 -10.98
N GLU A 174 3.61 -7.09 -11.86
CA GLU A 174 3.43 -6.92 -13.31
C GLU A 174 1.96 -6.75 -13.67
N LEU A 175 1.09 -7.59 -13.10
CA LEU A 175 -0.35 -7.50 -13.29
C LEU A 175 -0.93 -6.23 -12.63
N ALA A 176 -0.45 -5.88 -11.44
CA ALA A 176 -0.86 -4.67 -10.73
C ALA A 176 -0.52 -3.43 -11.55
N LEU A 177 0.72 -3.29 -12.04
CA LEU A 177 1.13 -2.14 -12.85
C LEU A 177 0.32 -2.03 -14.16
N LYS A 178 0.02 -3.17 -14.80
CA LYS A 178 -0.86 -3.18 -15.98
C LYS A 178 -2.26 -2.66 -15.62
N SER A 179 -2.79 -3.06 -14.48
CA SER A 179 -4.10 -2.61 -13.98
C SER A 179 -4.09 -1.12 -13.66
N PHE A 180 -3.02 -0.61 -13.02
CA PHE A 180 -2.86 0.80 -12.68
C PHE A 180 -2.89 1.69 -13.93
N ARG A 181 -2.12 1.31 -14.95
CA ARG A 181 -2.09 2.03 -16.23
C ARG A 181 -3.43 2.00 -16.96
N ALA A 182 -4.15 0.87 -16.91
CA ALA A 182 -5.48 0.76 -17.50
C ALA A 182 -6.50 1.65 -16.77
N ILE A 183 -6.43 1.74 -15.44
CA ILE A 183 -7.29 2.62 -14.64
C ILE A 183 -6.97 4.08 -14.93
N ASN A 184 -5.69 4.49 -14.95
CA ASN A 184 -5.31 5.86 -15.32
C ASN A 184 -5.80 6.24 -16.72
N ALA A 185 -5.68 5.34 -17.71
CA ALA A 185 -6.20 5.61 -19.06
C ALA A 185 -7.73 5.75 -19.08
N ALA A 186 -8.46 4.99 -18.25
CA ALA A 186 -9.91 5.09 -18.13
C ALA A 186 -10.34 6.38 -17.40
N GLN A 187 -9.57 6.82 -16.39
CA GLN A 187 -9.79 8.08 -15.70
C GLN A 187 -9.53 9.28 -16.64
N ASP A 188 -8.44 9.25 -17.40
CA ASP A 188 -8.10 10.25 -18.41
C ASP A 188 -9.19 10.38 -19.49
N ALA A 189 -9.76 9.25 -19.91
CA ALA A 189 -10.87 9.22 -20.85
C ALA A 189 -12.22 9.68 -20.25
N GLY A 190 -12.29 9.99 -18.95
CA GLY A 190 -13.50 10.46 -18.28
C GLY A 190 -14.60 9.41 -18.11
N ILE A 191 -14.26 8.12 -18.17
CA ILE A 191 -15.25 7.02 -18.07
C ILE A 191 -15.34 6.38 -16.68
N VAL A 192 -14.47 6.78 -15.75
CA VAL A 192 -14.51 6.34 -14.34
C VAL A 192 -15.25 7.39 -13.51
N LEU A 193 -16.43 7.04 -13.00
CA LEU A 193 -17.23 7.96 -12.16
C LEU A 193 -16.79 7.95 -10.69
N SER A 194 -16.32 6.81 -10.21
CA SER A 194 -15.89 6.58 -8.84
C SER A 194 -14.91 5.41 -8.82
N ALA A 195 -13.96 5.43 -7.88
CA ALA A 195 -13.02 4.34 -7.68
C ALA A 195 -12.68 4.21 -6.19
N HIS A 196 -12.46 2.96 -5.77
CA HIS A 196 -12.04 2.58 -4.42
C HIS A 196 -11.18 1.33 -4.57
N ASP A 197 -10.11 1.23 -3.80
CA ASP A 197 -9.29 0.02 -3.75
C ASP A 197 -9.97 -1.07 -2.91
N CYS A 198 -9.30 -2.20 -2.73
CA CYS A 198 -9.77 -3.28 -1.85
C CYS A 198 -8.61 -3.67 -0.94
N ALA A 199 -8.66 -3.28 0.33
CA ALA A 199 -7.60 -3.53 1.31
C ALA A 199 -8.10 -4.49 2.40
#